data_AF-A0A2N6LAS0-F1
#
_entry.id   AF-A0A2N6LAS0-F1
#
_cell.length_a   1.000
_cell.length_b   1.000
_cell.length_c   1.000
_cell.angle_alpha   90.00
_cell.angle_beta   90.00
_cell.angle_gamma   90.00
#
_symmetry.space_group_name_H-M   'P 1'
#
loop_
_entity.id
_entity.type
_entity.pdbx_description
1 polymer ?
#
loop_
_entity_poly.entity_id
_entity_poly.type
_entity_poly.pdbx_seq_one_letter_code
_entity_poly.pdbx_strand_id
1 'polypeptide(L)' 'MLLTKEKTAFYLADLETPVGKLINLTIAGLVLLSSGIFVAETYNIPDVVRFHLNILDNIILFI' A
#
# COMPACT_ATOMS: atom_id res chain seq x y z
N MET A 1 18.46 -13.07 -7.48
CA MET A 1 17.51 -13.84 -8.30
C MET A 1 16.43 -12.86 -8.75
N LEU A 2 16.53 -12.35 -9.98
CA LEU A 2 15.62 -11.31 -10.50
C LEU A 2 14.22 -11.91 -10.70
N LEU A 3 13.20 -11.37 -10.02
CA LEU A 3 11.81 -11.63 -10.38
C LEU A 3 11.62 -11.12 -11.82
N THR A 4 11.48 -12.04 -12.77
CA THR A 4 11.07 -11.70 -14.14
C THR A 4 9.67 -11.08 -14.10
N LYS A 5 9.42 -10.04 -14.91
CA LYS A 5 8.13 -9.31 -14.97
C LYS A 5 6.91 -10.23 -15.10
N GLU A 6 7.09 -11.37 -15.76
CA GLU A 6 6.09 -12.44 -15.88
C GLU A 6 5.66 -13.03 -14.53
N LYS A 7 6.60 -13.25 -13.60
CA LYS A 7 6.28 -13.77 -12.26
C LYS A 7 5.54 -12.72 -11.43
N THR A 8 5.87 -11.44 -11.57
CA THR A 8 5.16 -10.36 -10.86
C THR A 8 3.72 -10.24 -11.36
N ALA A 9 3.50 -10.33 -12.68
CA ALA A 9 2.16 -10.35 -13.27
C ALA A 9 1.38 -11.61 -12.87
N PHE A 10 2.05 -12.77 -12.80
CA PHE A 10 1.46 -14.00 -12.30
C PHE A 10 0.99 -13.84 -10.85
N TYR A 11 1.84 -13.37 -9.93
CA TYR A 11 1.43 -13.20 -8.52
C TYR A 11 0.39 -12.09 -8.29
N LEU A 12 0.32 -11.06 -9.16
CA LEU A 12 -0.74 -10.05 -9.10
C LEU A 12 -2.09 -10.61 -9.58
N ALA A 13 -2.08 -11.41 -10.66
CA ALA A 13 -3.28 -12.00 -11.25
C ALA A 13 -3.74 -13.27 -10.52
N ASP A 14 -2.82 -13.95 -9.82
CA ASP A 14 -3.07 -15.19 -9.11
C ASP A 14 -3.55 -14.92 -7.68
N LEU A 15 -4.87 -15.05 -7.50
CA LEU A 15 -5.53 -15.00 -6.19
C LEU A 15 -5.65 -16.38 -5.52
N GLU A 16 -5.27 -17.45 -6.22
CA GLU A 16 -5.48 -18.82 -5.77
C GLU A 16 -4.31 -19.33 -4.90
N THR A 17 -3.08 -18.87 -5.17
CA THR A 17 -1.94 -19.26 -4.33
C THR A 17 -1.88 -18.48 -3.01
N PRO A 18 -1.44 -19.11 -1.90
CA PRO A 18 -1.29 -18.43 -0.60
C PRO A 18 -0.37 -17.19 -0.67
N VAL A 19 0.65 -17.23 -1.52
CA VAL A 19 1.60 -16.13 -1.72
C VAL A 19 0.96 -14.98 -2.51
N GLY A 20 0.29 -15.27 -3.62
CA GLY A 20 -0.42 -14.25 -4.42
C GLY A 20 -1.54 -13.58 -3.62
N LYS A 21 -2.28 -14.36 -2.81
CA LYS A 21 -3.28 -13.83 -1.88
C LYS A 21 -2.69 -12.92 -0.81
N LEU A 22 -1.54 -13.27 -0.23
CA LEU A 22 -0.86 -12.42 0.75
C LEU A 22 -0.40 -11.10 0.13
N ILE A 23 0.15 -11.13 -1.08
CA ILE A 23 0.58 -9.93 -1.81
C ILE A 23 -0.64 -9.04 -2.10
N ASN A 24 -1.71 -9.59 -2.65
CA ASN A 24 -2.93 -8.84 -2.96
C ASN A 24 -3.59 -8.26 -1.71
N LEU A 25 -3.65 -9.01 -0.60
CA LEU A 25 -4.14 -8.48 0.68
C LEU A 25 -3.25 -7.37 1.23
N THR A 26 -1.93 -7.49 1.06
CA THR A 26 -0.98 -6.45 1.47
C THR A 26 -1.24 -5.17 0.67
N ILE A 27 -1.35 -5.27 -0.66
CA ILE A 27 -1.66 -4.13 -1.53
C ILE A 27 -3.02 -3.52 -1.16
N ALA A 28 -4.06 -4.34 -0.98
CA ALA A 28 -5.36 -3.86 -0.57
C ALA A 28 -5.32 -3.14 0.79
N GLY A 29 -4.57 -3.67 1.75
CA GLY A 29 -4.34 -3.03 3.05
C GLY A 29 -3.61 -1.69 2.93
N LEU A 30 -2.58 -1.62 2.07
CA LEU A 30 -1.85 -0.38 1.78
C LEU A 30 -2.74 0.68 1.13
N VAL A 31 -3.58 0.30 0.16
CA VAL A 31 -4.56 1.19 -0.48
C VAL A 31 -5.58 1.70 0.55
N LEU A 32 -6.11 0.82 1.40
CA LEU A 32 -7.04 1.21 2.47
C LEU A 32 -6.38 2.17 3.47
N LEU A 33 -5.12 1.90 3.83
CA LEU A 33 -4.36 2.77 4.73
C LEU A 33 -4.14 4.16 4.13
N SER A 34 -3.69 4.24 2.87
CA SER A 34 -3.52 5.50 2.14
C SER A 34 -4.84 6.28 2.04
N SER A 35 -5.96 5.60 1.73
CA SER A 35 -7.29 6.23 1.73
C SER A 35 -7.69 6.75 3.12
N GLY A 36 -7.37 6.01 4.19
CA GLY A 36 -7.62 6.46 5.57
C GLY A 36 -6.79 7.68 5.94
N ILE A 37 -5.52 7.75 5.51
CA ILE A 37 -4.66 8.92 5.69
C ILE A 37 -5.27 10.14 4.99
N PHE A 38 -5.68 9.99 3.73
CA PHE A 38 -6.32 11.05 2.96
C PHE A 38 -7.55 11.62 3.68
N VAL A 39 -8.40 10.75 4.24
CA VAL A 39 -9.55 11.18 5.04
C VAL A 39 -9.10 11.86 6.35
N ALA A 40 -8.11 11.31 7.04
CA ALA A 40 -7.61 11.87 8.31
C ALA A 40 -7.05 13.29 8.13
N GLU A 41 -6.39 13.58 7.00
CA GLU A 41 -5.84 14.90 6.68
C GLU A 41 -6.92 15.97 6.42
N THR A 42 -8.18 15.56 6.16
CA THR A 42 -9.30 16.51 6.03
C THR A 42 -9.71 17.14 7.36
N TYR A 43 -9.28 16.56 8.49
CA TYR A 43 -9.52 17.12 9.81
C TYR A 43 -8.42 18.10 10.21
N ASN A 44 -8.74 18.94 11.19
CA ASN A 44 -7.77 19.84 11.78
C ASN A 44 -6.83 19.08 12.74
N ILE A 45 -5.88 18.35 12.16
CA ILE A 45 -4.84 17.61 12.87
C ILE A 45 -3.58 18.48 13.07
N PRO A 46 -2.80 18.25 14.14
CA PRO A 46 -1.54 18.98 14.36
C PRO A 46 -0.56 18.79 13.21
N ASP A 47 0.23 19.82 12.88
CA ASP A 47 1.17 19.78 11.75
C ASP A 47 2.22 18.66 11.89
N VAL A 48 2.63 18.33 13.12
CA VAL A 48 3.52 17.19 13.38
C VAL A 48 2.89 15.86 12.98
N VAL A 49 1.60 15.67 13.24
CA VAL A 49 0.87 14.47 12.84
C VAL A 49 0.72 14.42 11.33
N ARG A 50 0.35 15.55 10.71
CA ARG A 50 0.25 15.68 9.25
C ARG A 50 1.59 15.38 8.56
N PHE A 51 2.71 15.82 9.12
CA PHE A 51 4.04 15.53 8.58
C PHE A 51 4.35 14.04 8.60
N HIS A 52 4.07 13.34 9.71
CA HIS A 52 4.26 11.89 9.80
C HIS A 52 3.33 11.12 8.86
N LEU A 53 2.07 11.53 8.75
CA LEU A 53 1.11 10.93 7.83
C LEU A 53 1.54 11.10 6.36
N ASN A 54 2.03 12.28 5.98
CA ASN A 54 2.58 12.51 4.64
C ASN A 54 3.80 11.64 4.34
N ILE A 55 4.72 11.49 5.29
CA ILE A 55 5.88 10.60 5.11
C ILE A 55 5.40 9.16 4.91
N LEU A 56 4.46 8.71 5.74
CA LEU A 56 3.92 7.36 5.66
C LEU A 56 3.22 7.12 4.31
N ASP A 57 2.37 8.04 3.86
CA ASP A 57 1.66 7.92 2.59
C ASP A 57 2.62 7.90 1.39
N ASN A 58 3.66 8.74 1.40
CA ASN A 58 4.69 8.72 0.36
C ASN A 58 5.49 7.40 0.33
N ILE A 59 5.76 6.80 1.49
CA ILE A 59 6.41 5.48 1.57
C ILE A 59 5.47 4.42 0.96
N ILE A 60 4.18 4.47 1.25
CA ILE A 60 3.19 3.54 0.69
C ILE A 60 3.16 3.64 -0.84
N LEU A 61 3.15 4.85 -1.40
CA LEU A 61 3.14 5.08 -2.85
C LEU A 61 4.44 4.64 -3.56
N PHE A 62 5.54 4.53 -2.82
CA PHE A 62 6.82 4.07 -3.38
C PHE A 62 6.92 2.54 -3.48
N ILE A 63 6.15 1.81 -2.67
CA ILE A 63 6.10 0.33 -2.64
C ILE A 63 5.33 -0.21 -3.85
#